data_AF-A0A9X0DMW1-F1
#
_entry.id   AF-A0A9X0DMW1-F1
#
_cell.length_a   1.000
_cell.length_b   1.000
_cell.length_c   1.000
_cell.angle_alpha   90.00
_cell.angle_beta   90.00
_cell.angle_gamma   90.00
#
_symmetry.space_group_name_H-M   'P 1'
#
loop_
_entity.id
_entity.type
_entity.pdbx_description
1 polymer ?
#
loop_
_entity_poly.entity_id
_entity_poly.type
_entity_poly.pdbx_seq_one_letter_code
_entity_poly.pdbx_strand_id
1 'polypeptide(L)'
;MNQKPRSEDHSINGNKQIARIPSNKTTAVTGAFISVLEVKDTRYDMGVYGNFLTEIPRRLGTSAALDASVNAIATSYVSIYSGEKSVETLESYGKGLKALRVALNDPKEANSANTMCAFYLMMICQLWMAQSDENTNHGEMLIYLLNAGAEQGWKGNFESELLVTLCVPLV
;
A
#
# COMPACT_ATOMS: atom_id res chain seq x y z
N MET A 1 19.20 -70.76 27.24
CA MET A 1 18.39 -70.44 26.02
C MET A 1 17.10 -69.79 26.47
N ASN A 2 16.67 -68.60 26.07
CA ASN A 2 17.28 -67.35 25.62
C ASN A 2 16.17 -66.32 25.85
N GLN A 3 16.49 -65.18 26.48
CA GLN A 3 15.58 -64.07 26.74
C GLN A 3 15.07 -63.47 25.42
N LYS A 4 13.78 -63.14 25.35
CA LYS A 4 13.20 -62.35 24.26
C LYS A 4 13.13 -60.88 24.72
N PRO A 5 13.73 -59.92 23.99
CA PRO A 5 13.69 -58.52 24.38
C PRO A 5 12.45 -57.80 23.86
N ARG A 6 12.09 -56.77 24.62
CA ARG A 6 11.07 -55.72 24.42
C ARG A 6 11.38 -54.90 23.16
N SER A 7 10.42 -54.78 22.24
CA SER A 7 10.47 -53.84 21.13
C SER A 7 9.49 -52.68 21.41
N GLU A 8 10.05 -51.57 21.85
CA GLU A 8 9.40 -50.26 21.78
C GLU A 8 9.50 -49.80 20.32
N ASP A 9 8.36 -49.51 19.68
CA ASP A 9 8.36 -48.80 18.41
C ASP A 9 7.75 -47.41 18.59
N HIS A 10 8.56 -46.44 18.18
CA HIS A 10 8.52 -45.05 18.58
C HIS A 10 7.79 -44.27 17.47
N SER A 11 6.47 -44.17 17.55
CA SER A 11 5.70 -43.33 16.61
C SER A 11 5.67 -41.89 17.10
N ILE A 12 6.66 -41.09 16.68
CA ILE A 12 6.62 -39.62 16.78
C ILE A 12 5.60 -39.12 15.75
N ASN A 13 4.39 -38.82 16.20
CA ASN A 13 3.39 -38.12 15.39
C ASN A 13 3.66 -36.61 15.47
N GLY A 14 4.49 -36.12 14.55
CA GLY A 14 4.83 -34.70 14.41
C GLY A 14 3.63 -33.90 13.91
N ASN A 15 2.77 -33.48 14.83
CA ASN A 15 1.67 -32.57 14.57
C ASN A 15 2.26 -31.17 14.27
N LYS A 16 2.59 -30.89 13.00
CA LYS A 16 2.93 -29.53 12.53
C LYS A 16 1.67 -28.70 12.60
N GLN A 17 1.42 -28.14 13.78
CA GLN A 17 0.40 -27.13 13.98
C GLN A 17 0.79 -25.94 13.10
N ILE A 18 0.07 -25.76 11.98
CA ILE A 18 0.19 -24.57 11.13
C ILE A 18 -0.15 -23.40 12.05
N ALA A 19 0.86 -22.63 12.44
CA ALA A 19 0.67 -21.45 13.26
C ALA A 19 -0.24 -20.50 12.49
N ARG A 20 -1.50 -20.42 12.90
CA ARG A 20 -2.46 -19.49 12.31
C ARG A 20 -2.06 -18.09 12.75
N ILE A 21 -1.37 -17.38 11.86
CA ILE A 21 -0.97 -15.99 12.07
C ILE A 21 -2.26 -15.19 12.30
N PRO A 22 -2.33 -14.33 13.35
CA PRO A 22 -3.47 -13.46 13.56
C PRO A 22 -3.72 -12.62 12.29
N SER A 23 -4.89 -12.81 11.68
CA SER A 23 -5.31 -12.09 10.50
C SER A 23 -6.27 -10.99 10.94
N ASN A 24 -5.85 -9.73 10.81
CA ASN A 24 -6.75 -8.58 10.86
C ASN A 24 -6.71 -7.85 9.51
N LYS A 25 -7.64 -6.92 9.28
CA LYS A 25 -7.76 -6.20 8.01
C LYS A 25 -6.44 -5.54 7.58
N THR A 26 -5.75 -4.87 8.50
CA THR A 26 -4.46 -4.23 8.23
C THR A 26 -3.40 -5.24 7.80
N THR A 27 -3.33 -6.41 8.45
CA THR A 27 -2.37 -7.48 8.10
C THR A 27 -2.65 -8.03 6.70
N ALA A 28 -3.93 -8.20 6.34
CA ALA A 28 -4.32 -8.64 5.00
C ALA A 28 -3.94 -7.61 3.92
N VAL A 29 -4.24 -6.33 4.15
CA VAL A 29 -3.86 -5.23 3.24
C VAL A 29 -2.35 -5.12 3.11
N THR A 30 -1.62 -5.25 4.22
CA THR A 30 -0.15 -5.22 4.24
C THR A 30 0.42 -6.33 3.35
N GLY A 31 -0.05 -7.58 3.52
CA GLY A 31 0.42 -8.71 2.73
C GLY A 31 0.08 -8.58 1.24
N ALA A 32 -1.12 -8.09 0.92
CA ALA A 32 -1.52 -7.83 -0.45
C ALA A 32 -0.65 -6.76 -1.11
N PHE A 33 -0.37 -5.67 -0.38
CA PHE A 33 0.49 -4.59 -0.89
C PHE A 33 1.95 -5.03 -1.05
N ILE A 34 2.50 -5.81 -0.12
CA ILE A 34 3.85 -6.41 -0.29
C ILE A 34 3.89 -7.28 -1.55
N SER A 35 2.86 -8.09 -1.79
CA SER A 35 2.79 -8.93 -3.01
C SER A 35 2.81 -8.09 -4.29
N VAL A 36 2.20 -6.90 -4.25
CA VAL A 36 2.25 -5.93 -5.35
C VAL A 36 3.66 -5.35 -5.54
N LEU A 37 4.36 -5.01 -4.45
CA LEU A 37 5.74 -4.51 -4.51
C LEU A 37 6.75 -5.56 -5.01
N GLU A 38 6.46 -6.85 -4.82
CA GLU A 38 7.34 -7.96 -5.21
C GLU A 38 7.14 -8.42 -6.67
N VAL A 39 6.24 -7.80 -7.44
CA VAL A 39 6.05 -8.15 -8.84
C VAL A 39 7.30 -7.83 -9.66
N LYS A 40 7.83 -8.84 -10.34
CA LYS A 40 9.05 -8.75 -11.16
C LYS A 40 8.80 -8.44 -12.64
N ASP A 41 7.54 -8.48 -13.07
CA ASP A 41 7.19 -8.11 -14.43
C ASP A 41 7.33 -6.59 -14.57
N THR A 42 8.31 -6.16 -15.35
CA THR A 42 8.66 -4.74 -15.53
C THR A 42 7.51 -3.91 -16.08
N ARG A 43 6.51 -4.53 -16.72
CA ARG A 43 5.31 -3.82 -17.22
C ARG A 43 4.40 -3.35 -16.09
N TYR A 44 4.53 -3.95 -14.90
CA TYR A 44 3.69 -3.68 -13.74
C TYR A 44 4.52 -3.32 -12.51
N ASP A 45 5.84 -3.10 -12.67
CA ASP A 45 6.74 -2.80 -11.55
C ASP A 45 6.30 -1.51 -10.84
N MET A 46 5.96 -1.63 -9.55
CA MET A 46 5.57 -0.48 -8.73
C MET A 46 6.74 0.44 -8.39
N GLY A 47 7.98 -0.03 -8.49
CA GLY A 47 9.17 0.76 -8.19
C GLY A 47 9.30 2.02 -9.07
N VAL A 48 8.66 2.04 -10.24
CA VAL A 48 8.63 3.22 -11.13
C VAL A 48 7.96 4.43 -10.50
N TYR A 49 7.09 4.22 -9.51
CA TYR A 49 6.40 5.28 -8.77
C TYR A 49 7.14 5.72 -7.51
N GLY A 50 8.37 5.23 -7.29
CA GLY A 50 9.25 5.71 -6.23
C GLY A 50 9.62 4.65 -5.20
N ASN A 51 10.87 4.73 -4.73
CA ASN A 51 11.43 3.74 -3.81
C ASN A 51 10.82 3.81 -2.39
N PHE A 52 10.25 4.97 -2.01
CA PHE A 52 9.59 5.17 -0.72
C PHE A 52 8.43 4.20 -0.48
N LEU A 53 7.86 3.60 -1.53
CA LEU A 53 6.77 2.62 -1.44
C LEU A 53 7.15 1.41 -0.57
N THR A 54 8.43 1.02 -0.57
CA THR A 54 8.96 -0.10 0.24
C THR A 54 8.85 0.15 1.75
N GLU A 55 8.71 1.41 2.16
CA GLU A 55 8.61 1.83 3.55
C GLU A 55 7.15 1.99 4.03
N ILE A 56 6.17 1.86 3.12
CA ILE A 56 4.74 1.97 3.45
C ILE A 56 4.26 0.83 4.36
N PRO A 57 4.63 -0.46 4.17
CA PRO A 57 4.14 -1.55 5.01
C PRO A 57 4.32 -1.30 6.51
N ARG A 58 5.44 -0.69 6.93
CA ARG A 58 5.70 -0.37 8.35
C ARG A 58 4.90 0.83 8.88
N ARG A 59 4.23 1.59 8.02
CA ARG A 59 3.40 2.75 8.38
C ARG A 59 1.92 2.44 8.45
N LEU A 60 1.51 1.26 7.97
CA LEU A 60 0.11 0.85 8.00
C LEU A 60 -0.42 0.75 9.44
N GLY A 61 -1.67 1.15 9.62
CA GLY A 61 -2.33 1.27 10.93
C GLY A 61 -2.09 2.61 11.63
N THR A 62 -1.32 3.53 11.05
CA THR A 62 -1.07 4.86 11.64
C THR A 62 -1.92 5.98 11.03
N SER A 63 -2.47 5.78 9.83
CA SER A 63 -3.31 6.76 9.15
C SER A 63 -4.39 6.06 8.34
N ALA A 64 -5.65 6.43 8.59
CA ALA A 64 -6.79 5.87 7.88
C ALA A 64 -6.77 6.20 6.37
N ALA A 65 -6.21 7.36 5.99
CA ALA A 65 -6.04 7.73 4.59
C ALA A 65 -5.00 6.84 3.91
N LEU A 66 -3.84 6.65 4.54
CA LEU A 66 -2.81 5.77 4.01
C LEU A 66 -3.30 4.33 3.87
N ASP A 67 -3.93 3.78 4.92
CA ASP A 67 -4.45 2.42 4.91
C ASP A 67 -5.49 2.20 3.79
N ALA A 68 -6.40 3.16 3.61
CA ALA A 68 -7.42 3.09 2.56
C ALA A 68 -6.82 3.21 1.15
N SER A 69 -5.85 4.11 0.95
CA SER A 69 -5.17 4.27 -0.35
C SER A 69 -4.31 3.06 -0.71
N VAL A 70 -3.64 2.44 0.26
CA VAL A 70 -2.87 1.21 0.05
C VAL A 70 -3.77 0.05 -0.32
N ASN A 71 -4.92 -0.08 0.35
CA ASN A 71 -5.94 -1.06 -0.06
C ASN A 71 -6.44 -0.78 -1.49
N ALA A 72 -6.68 0.48 -1.85
CA ALA A 72 -7.08 0.85 -3.21
C ALA A 72 -6.03 0.44 -4.26
N ILE A 73 -4.74 0.66 -4.01
CA ILE A 73 -3.65 0.18 -4.88
C ILE A 73 -3.68 -1.34 -4.98
N ALA A 74 -3.68 -2.04 -3.86
CA ALA A 74 -3.62 -3.50 -3.84
C ALA A 74 -4.79 -4.13 -4.63
N THR A 75 -6.00 -3.59 -4.47
CA THR A 75 -7.18 -4.04 -5.22
C THR A 75 -7.11 -3.63 -6.71
N SER A 76 -6.72 -2.40 -7.01
CA SER A 76 -6.66 -1.88 -8.40
C SER A 76 -5.60 -2.61 -9.22
N TYR A 77 -4.48 -2.97 -8.58
CA TYR A 77 -3.38 -3.68 -9.21
C TYR A 77 -3.82 -5.05 -9.77
N VAL A 78 -4.69 -5.76 -9.05
CA VAL A 78 -5.28 -7.02 -9.53
C VAL A 78 -6.04 -6.79 -10.83
N SER A 79 -6.83 -5.72 -10.93
CA SER A 79 -7.57 -5.36 -12.15
C SER A 79 -6.65 -4.97 -13.31
N ILE A 80 -5.52 -4.34 -13.04
CA ILE A 80 -4.54 -3.98 -14.07
C ILE A 80 -3.79 -5.21 -14.58
N TYR A 81 -3.43 -6.12 -13.68
CA TYR A 81 -2.77 -7.36 -14.03
C TYR A 81 -3.70 -8.31 -14.80
N SER A 82 -4.99 -8.38 -14.44
CA SER A 82 -5.98 -9.22 -15.13
C SER A 82 -6.55 -8.58 -16.39
N GLY A 83 -6.50 -7.26 -16.52
CA GLY A 83 -7.17 -6.50 -17.58
C GLY A 83 -8.68 -6.31 -17.37
N GLU A 84 -9.22 -6.72 -16.22
CA GLU A 84 -10.65 -6.65 -15.91
C GLU A 84 -10.92 -5.67 -14.77
N LYS A 85 -11.77 -4.66 -15.02
CA LYS A 85 -12.18 -3.71 -13.97
C LYS A 85 -13.29 -4.31 -13.12
N SER A 86 -13.00 -4.60 -11.85
CA SER A 86 -13.98 -5.12 -10.89
C SER A 86 -14.75 -4.01 -10.14
N VAL A 87 -15.96 -4.33 -9.69
CA VAL A 87 -16.74 -3.45 -8.79
C VAL A 87 -15.96 -3.17 -7.50
N GLU A 88 -15.24 -4.18 -6.99
CA GLU A 88 -14.40 -4.07 -5.79
C GLU A 88 -13.29 -3.02 -5.94
N THR A 89 -12.72 -2.89 -7.13
CA THR A 89 -11.72 -1.86 -7.45
C THR A 89 -12.30 -0.46 -7.36
N LEU A 90 -13.46 -0.24 -7.98
CA LEU A 90 -14.17 1.05 -7.91
C LEU A 90 -14.59 1.40 -6.48
N GLU A 91 -15.07 0.42 -5.71
CA GLU A 91 -15.39 0.61 -4.30
C GLU A 91 -14.17 0.98 -3.46
N SER A 92 -13.06 0.27 -3.64
CA SER A 92 -11.83 0.51 -2.89
C SER A 92 -11.24 1.88 -3.22
N TYR A 93 -11.27 2.27 -4.50
CA TYR A 93 -10.92 3.63 -4.91
C TYR A 93 -11.81 4.69 -4.26
N GLY A 94 -13.13 4.52 -4.30
CA GLY A 94 -14.07 5.46 -3.66
C GLY A 94 -13.85 5.58 -2.15
N LYS A 95 -13.54 4.46 -1.47
CA LYS A 95 -13.18 4.44 -0.04
C LYS A 95 -11.88 5.21 0.20
N GLY A 96 -10.86 5.04 -0.66
CA GLY A 96 -9.61 5.80 -0.62
C GLY A 96 -9.84 7.30 -0.76
N LEU A 97 -10.57 7.74 -1.79
CA LEU A 97 -10.90 9.16 -2.00
C LEU A 97 -11.65 9.76 -0.81
N LYS A 98 -12.59 9.01 -0.22
CA LYS A 98 -13.33 9.45 0.96
C LYS A 98 -12.39 9.62 2.17
N ALA A 99 -11.53 8.65 2.44
CA ALA A 99 -10.59 8.71 3.56
C ALA A 99 -9.58 9.86 3.40
N LEU A 100 -9.06 10.04 2.18
CA LEU A 100 -8.18 11.14 1.84
C LEU A 100 -8.86 12.50 2.04
N ARG A 101 -10.11 12.65 1.57
CA ARG A 101 -10.88 13.88 1.81
C ARG A 101 -11.04 14.16 3.30
N VAL A 102 -11.26 13.14 4.13
CA VAL A 102 -11.35 13.33 5.59
C VAL A 102 -10.02 13.83 6.15
N ALA A 103 -8.89 13.21 5.79
CA ALA A 103 -7.57 13.62 6.26
C ALA A 103 -7.19 15.04 5.82
N LEU A 104 -7.49 15.42 4.58
CA LEU A 104 -7.26 16.78 4.07
C LEU A 104 -8.08 17.86 4.79
N ASN A 105 -9.21 17.49 5.40
CA ASN A 105 -10.03 18.42 6.20
C ASN A 105 -9.65 18.43 7.69
N ASP A 106 -8.73 17.57 8.13
CA ASP A 106 -8.21 17.58 9.50
C ASP A 106 -6.89 18.37 9.53
N PRO A 107 -6.81 19.53 10.20
CA PRO A 107 -5.60 20.33 10.25
C PRO A 107 -4.36 19.60 10.78
N LYS A 108 -4.54 18.52 11.56
CA LYS A 108 -3.43 17.72 12.08
C LYS A 108 -2.88 16.73 11.06
N GLU A 109 -3.75 16.22 10.18
CA GLU A 109 -3.41 15.19 9.19
C GLU A 109 -3.15 15.78 7.81
N ALA A 110 -3.76 16.91 7.45
CA ALA A 110 -3.76 17.46 6.09
C ALA A 110 -2.35 17.62 5.51
N ASN A 111 -1.40 18.00 6.37
CA ASN A 111 -0.01 18.25 6.04
C ASN A 111 0.92 17.17 6.63
N SER A 112 0.42 15.95 6.82
CA SER A 112 1.24 14.80 7.24
C SER A 112 1.81 14.08 6.02
N ALA A 113 2.99 13.47 6.18
CA ALA A 113 3.60 12.67 5.12
C ALA A 113 2.71 11.47 4.73
N ASN A 114 1.91 10.96 5.67
CA ASN A 114 0.95 9.88 5.40
C ASN A 114 -0.18 10.36 4.48
N THR A 115 -0.74 11.55 4.70
CA THR A 115 -1.78 12.13 3.84
C THR A 115 -1.25 12.43 2.46
N MET A 116 -0.02 12.94 2.38
CA MET A 116 0.62 13.23 1.10
C MET A 116 0.93 11.96 0.30
N CYS A 117 1.43 10.92 0.98
CA CYS A 117 1.59 9.60 0.38
C CYS A 117 0.24 9.04 -0.08
N ALA A 118 -0.80 9.14 0.75
CA ALA A 118 -2.15 8.69 0.41
C ALA A 118 -2.68 9.41 -0.85
N PHE A 119 -2.48 10.73 -0.96
CA PHE A 119 -2.82 11.51 -2.14
C PHE A 119 -2.12 10.99 -3.39
N TYR A 120 -0.81 10.76 -3.33
CA TYR A 120 -0.05 10.25 -4.46
C TYR A 120 -0.48 8.85 -4.90
N LEU A 121 -0.74 7.93 -3.96
CA LEU A 121 -1.27 6.61 -4.28
C LEU A 121 -2.65 6.70 -4.96
N MET A 122 -3.50 7.66 -4.58
CA MET A 122 -4.78 7.87 -5.24
C MET A 122 -4.61 8.41 -6.67
N MET A 123 -3.61 9.26 -6.92
CA MET A 123 -3.27 9.69 -8.29
C MET A 123 -2.87 8.50 -9.17
N ILE A 124 -2.06 7.57 -8.65
CA ILE A 124 -1.68 6.35 -9.36
C ILE A 124 -2.91 5.50 -9.67
N CYS A 125 -3.81 5.30 -8.69
CA CYS A 125 -5.08 4.60 -8.92
C CYS A 125 -5.89 5.28 -10.03
N GLN A 126 -6.00 6.61 -10.01
CA GLN A 126 -6.72 7.34 -11.06
C GLN A 126 -6.10 7.12 -12.43
N LEU A 127 -4.78 7.15 -12.56
CA LEU A 127 -4.08 6.85 -13.81
C LEU A 127 -4.44 5.46 -14.36
N TRP A 128 -4.52 4.45 -13.50
CA TRP A 128 -4.89 3.09 -13.88
C TRP A 128 -6.36 2.92 -14.25
N MET A 129 -7.25 3.68 -13.60
CA MET A 129 -8.69 3.54 -13.80
C MET A 129 -9.28 4.46 -14.86
N ALA A 130 -8.67 5.62 -15.11
CA ALA A 130 -9.16 6.57 -16.08
C ALA A 130 -9.13 5.96 -17.49
N GLN A 131 -10.23 6.14 -18.24
CA GLN A 131 -10.28 5.94 -19.69
C GLN A 131 -10.39 7.27 -20.45
N SER A 132 -10.18 8.41 -19.77
CA SER A 132 -10.50 9.73 -20.31
C SER A 132 -9.47 10.79 -19.93
N ASP A 133 -9.12 11.61 -20.93
CA ASP A 133 -8.27 12.82 -20.93
C ASP A 133 -8.81 13.96 -20.05
N GLU A 134 -9.47 13.67 -18.92
CA GLU A 134 -9.84 14.73 -17.98
C GLU A 134 -8.59 15.17 -17.22
N ASN A 135 -7.96 16.23 -17.74
CA ASN A 135 -6.95 17.07 -17.10
C ASN A 135 -7.47 17.56 -15.74
N THR A 136 -7.42 16.67 -14.76
CA THR A 136 -7.71 16.99 -13.38
C THR A 136 -6.50 17.76 -12.86
N ASN A 137 -6.74 18.86 -12.17
CA ASN A 137 -5.74 19.80 -11.67
C ASN A 137 -4.90 19.25 -10.48
N HIS A 138 -4.43 18.01 -10.60
CA HIS A 138 -3.63 17.32 -9.58
C HIS A 138 -2.32 18.03 -9.30
N GLY A 139 -1.76 18.70 -10.31
CA GLY A 139 -0.52 19.46 -10.18
C GLY A 139 -0.60 20.58 -9.15
N GLU A 140 -1.66 21.40 -9.17
CA GLU A 140 -1.83 22.46 -8.18
C GLU A 140 -2.01 21.90 -6.77
N MET A 141 -2.79 20.83 -6.62
CA MET A 141 -3.00 20.20 -5.32
C MET A 141 -1.71 19.57 -4.79
N LEU A 142 -0.90 18.97 -5.67
CA LEU A 142 0.39 18.42 -5.31
C LEU A 142 1.36 19.53 -4.89
N ILE A 143 1.43 20.64 -5.63
CA ILE A 143 2.27 21.80 -5.28
C ILE A 143 1.87 22.38 -3.93
N TYR A 144 0.57 22.53 -3.66
CA TYR A 144 0.07 23.00 -2.37
C TYR A 144 0.55 22.11 -1.23
N LEU A 145 0.38 20.79 -1.37
CA LEU A 145 0.82 19.84 -0.35
C LEU A 145 2.34 19.86 -0.19
N LEU A 146 3.10 19.97 -1.30
CA LEU A 146 4.58 20.02 -1.28
C LEU A 146 5.09 21.22 -0.50
N ASN A 147 4.50 22.39 -0.73
CA ASN A 147 4.85 23.60 0.02
C ASN A 147 4.53 23.44 1.51
N ALA A 148 3.36 22.89 1.85
CA ALA A 148 2.98 22.67 3.24
C ALA A 148 3.87 21.63 3.94
N GLY A 149 4.31 20.59 3.23
CA GLY A 149 5.26 19.58 3.75
C GLY A 149 6.66 20.17 3.97
N ALA A 150 7.12 21.06 3.09
CA ALA A 150 8.37 21.78 3.27
C ALA A 150 8.34 22.68 4.52
N GLU A 151 7.22 23.37 4.77
CA GLU A 151 7.02 24.21 5.96
C GLU A 151 7.01 23.41 7.27
N GLN A 152 6.54 22.15 7.25
CA GLN A 152 6.53 21.25 8.41
C GLN A 152 7.92 20.75 8.81
N GLY A 153 8.94 20.91 7.95
CA GLY A 153 10.30 20.47 8.24
C GLY A 153 10.41 18.96 8.46
N TRP A 154 9.70 18.17 7.64
CA TRP A 154 9.68 16.71 7.74
C TRP A 154 11.09 16.10 7.76
N LYS A 155 11.27 15.06 8.58
CA LYS A 155 12.55 14.36 8.74
C LYS A 155 12.34 12.86 8.59
N GLY A 156 13.28 12.21 7.91
CA GLY A 156 13.28 10.76 7.74
C GLY A 156 13.46 10.35 6.29
N ASN A 157 13.93 9.12 6.09
CA ASN A 157 14.22 8.61 4.75
C ASN A 157 12.98 8.57 3.86
N PHE A 158 11.84 8.15 4.41
CA PHE A 158 10.57 8.07 3.67
C PHE A 158 10.10 9.46 3.23
N GLU A 159 10.11 10.43 4.14
CA GLU A 159 9.67 11.80 3.87
C GLU A 159 10.55 12.44 2.79
N SER A 160 11.86 12.25 2.85
CA SER A 160 12.80 12.72 1.83
C SER A 160 12.58 12.06 0.47
N GLU A 161 12.47 10.73 0.42
CA GLU A 161 12.25 9.98 -0.82
C GLU A 161 10.89 10.28 -1.46
N LEU A 162 9.85 10.46 -0.63
CA LEU A 162 8.52 10.87 -1.07
C LEU A 162 8.57 12.27 -1.71
N LEU A 163 9.19 13.24 -1.04
CA LEU A 163 9.34 14.60 -1.60
C LEU A 163 10.13 14.60 -2.91
N VAL A 164 11.26 13.90 -2.97
CA VAL A 164 12.08 13.79 -4.19
C VAL A 164 11.25 13.21 -5.33
N THR A 165 10.50 12.14 -5.07
CA THR A 165 9.66 11.49 -6.08
C THR A 165 8.58 12.43 -6.61
N LEU A 166 7.94 13.18 -5.71
CA LEU A 166 6.86 14.12 -6.08
C LEU A 166 7.35 15.39 -6.76
N CYS A 167 8.62 15.76 -6.55
CA CYS A 167 9.26 16.88 -7.24
C CYS A 167 9.69 16.55 -8.68
N VAL A 168 9.83 15.27 -9.02
CA VAL A 168 10.06 14.85 -10.41
C VAL A 168 8.68 14.73 -11.07
N PRO A 169 8.38 15.51 -12.12
CA PRO A 169 7.11 15.41 -12.79
C PRO A 169 6.88 13.98 -13.28
N LEU A 170 5.70 13.42 -12.98
CA LEU A 170 5.16 12.32 -13.77
C LEU A 170 4.76 12.92 -15.11
N VAL A 171 5.72 12.98 -16.05
CA VAL A 171 5.54 13.44 -17.43
C VAL A 171 4.95 12.35 -18.32
#